data_AF-I4CT26-F1
#
_entry.id   AF-I4CT26-F1
#
_cell.length_a   1.000
_cell.length_b   1.000
_cell.length_c   1.000
_cell.angle_alpha   90.00
_cell.angle_beta   90.00
_cell.angle_gamma   90.00
#
_symmetry.space_group_name_H-M   'P 1'
#
loop_
_entity.id
_entity.type
_entity.pdbx_description
1 polymer ?
#
loop_
_entity_poly.entity_id
_entity_poly.type
_entity_poly.pdbx_seq_one_letter_code
_entity_poly.pdbx_strand_id
1 'polypeptide(L)'
;MPEQRKSAGRPLVGGVGISNPQRVIDKASGATKLALAEYYQAVADRLVPQLAGRPLSIVRAPEGVDGESFFQRHCGRLKMPHMRALPKNLDPEHARLIQADNITAVIEAVQMGTVEFHTWNARSDRVERPDRVIFDLDPDPALPWSSMVEATELTLQLLDDLGLQAFLKTSGGRGMHVVVPLDRRHDWDLARQFARSVTERLAREAPELIVDKMGPQNRVGRIFVDYLRNQRGASTVAAYSVRARPGLAVSVPVEREELAQLERADRWNIGNLDERLRALRSDPWARYGAVRQGLTQALLKRLEKG
;
A
#
# COMPACT_ATOMS: atom_id res chain seq x y z
N MET A 1 4.74 1.86 54.30
CA MET A 1 5.65 2.30 53.22
C MET A 1 4.97 1.97 51.90
N PRO A 2 4.79 2.91 50.96
CA PRO A 2 4.24 2.56 49.66
C PRO A 2 5.30 1.81 48.86
N GLU A 3 4.98 0.60 48.41
CA GLU A 3 5.80 -0.17 47.48
C GLU A 3 6.07 0.65 46.22
N GLN A 4 7.33 1.00 46.00
CA GLN A 4 7.79 1.46 44.71
C GLN A 4 7.57 0.31 43.71
N ARG A 5 6.50 0.40 42.91
CA ARG A 5 6.40 -0.35 41.66
C ARG A 5 7.63 -0.01 40.83
N LYS A 6 8.63 -0.90 40.83
CA LYS A 6 9.71 -0.88 39.85
C LYS A 6 9.05 -0.84 38.48
N SER A 7 9.16 0.29 37.76
CA SER A 7 8.72 0.33 36.37
C SER A 7 9.64 -0.62 35.62
N ALA A 8 9.17 -1.82 35.30
CA ALA A 8 9.82 -2.66 34.31
C ALA A 8 10.04 -1.78 33.06
N GLY A 9 11.27 -1.71 32.57
CA GLY A 9 11.61 -0.87 31.42
C GLY A 9 10.68 -1.19 30.24
N ARG A 10 10.32 -0.18 29.46
CA ARG A 10 9.50 -0.40 28.26
C ARG A 10 10.26 -1.32 27.31
N PRO A 11 9.60 -2.34 26.70
CA PRO A 11 10.22 -3.13 25.64
C PRO A 11 10.74 -2.20 24.52
N LEU A 12 11.98 -2.41 24.10
CA LEU A 12 12.61 -1.64 23.04
C LEU A 12 12.46 -2.39 21.71
N VAL A 13 11.87 -1.72 20.72
CA VAL A 13 11.76 -2.22 19.35
C VAL A 13 12.28 -1.14 18.42
N GLY A 14 13.25 -1.45 17.54
CA GLY A 14 13.83 -0.47 16.62
C GLY A 14 14.40 0.79 17.27
N GLY A 15 14.88 0.69 18.53
CA GLY A 15 15.36 1.81 19.34
C GLY A 15 14.27 2.64 20.04
N VAL A 16 13.00 2.23 19.96
CA VAL A 16 11.85 2.94 20.53
C VAL A 16 11.24 2.14 21.68
N GLY A 17 11.01 2.81 22.82
CA GLY A 17 10.34 2.20 23.98
C GLY A 17 8.82 2.14 23.81
N ILE A 18 8.28 0.93 23.73
CA ILE A 18 6.85 0.68 23.51
C ILE A 18 6.06 0.83 24.81
N SER A 19 5.18 1.83 24.87
CA SER A 19 4.25 2.01 26.00
C SER A 19 2.97 1.20 25.79
N ASN A 20 2.37 0.74 26.90
CA ASN A 20 1.20 -0.14 26.91
C ASN A 20 1.38 -1.32 25.94
N PRO A 21 2.47 -2.11 26.06
CA PRO A 21 2.81 -3.15 25.09
C PRO A 21 1.72 -4.21 24.94
N GLN A 22 1.02 -4.52 26.03
CA GLN A 22 -0.08 -5.50 26.07
C GLN A 22 -1.43 -4.95 25.61
N ARG A 23 -1.51 -3.70 25.16
CA ARG A 23 -2.75 -3.15 24.61
C ARG A 23 -3.11 -3.94 23.35
N VAL A 24 -4.29 -4.55 23.34
CA VAL A 24 -4.83 -5.27 22.19
C VAL A 24 -5.16 -4.26 21.08
N ILE A 25 -4.64 -4.52 19.87
CA ILE A 25 -4.92 -3.76 18.64
C ILE A 25 -6.05 -4.40 17.86
N ASP A 26 -6.14 -5.73 17.88
CA ASP A 26 -7.16 -6.49 17.18
C ASP A 26 -7.70 -7.59 18.09
N LYS A 27 -8.99 -7.51 18.43
CA LYS A 27 -9.63 -8.50 19.31
C LYS A 27 -9.77 -9.86 18.64
N ALA A 28 -9.89 -9.91 17.31
CA ALA A 28 -10.08 -11.16 16.58
C ALA A 28 -8.82 -12.05 16.64
N SER A 29 -7.64 -11.46 16.44
CA SER A 29 -6.36 -12.19 16.54
C SER A 29 -5.73 -12.17 17.94
N GLY A 30 -6.18 -11.28 18.83
CA GLY A 30 -5.53 -11.02 20.12
C GLY A 30 -4.20 -10.25 20.00
N ALA A 31 -3.86 -9.77 18.80
CA ALA A 31 -2.61 -9.08 18.54
C ALA A 31 -2.46 -7.81 19.39
N THR A 32 -1.28 -7.65 20.00
CA THR A 32 -0.97 -6.52 20.86
C THR A 32 -0.18 -5.44 20.12
N LYS A 33 -0.08 -4.26 20.75
CA LYS A 33 0.74 -3.16 20.24
C LYS A 33 2.21 -3.55 20.09
N LEU A 34 2.73 -4.34 21.04
CA LEU A 34 4.09 -4.86 20.97
C LEU A 34 4.26 -5.80 19.77
N ALA A 35 3.34 -6.75 19.58
CA ALA A 35 3.38 -7.67 18.44
C ALA A 35 3.36 -6.93 17.09
N LEU A 36 2.57 -5.86 16.97
CA LEU A 36 2.56 -5.02 15.76
C LEU A 36 3.90 -4.30 15.53
N ALA A 37 4.54 -3.80 16.59
CA ALA A 37 5.86 -3.18 16.49
C ALA A 37 6.93 -4.20 16.10
N GLU A 38 6.93 -5.38 16.73
CA GLU A 38 7.85 -6.47 16.44
C GLU A 38 7.68 -6.99 15.00
N TYR A 39 6.43 -7.09 14.51
CA TYR A 39 6.16 -7.38 13.11
C TYR A 39 6.86 -6.40 12.17
N TYR A 40 6.66 -5.09 12.38
CA TYR A 40 7.26 -4.08 11.50
C TYR A 40 8.79 -4.11 11.56
N GLN A 41 9.35 -4.38 12.73
CA GLN A 41 10.79 -4.58 12.90
C GLN A 41 11.29 -5.82 12.14
N ALA A 42 10.54 -6.92 12.16
CA ALA A 42 10.90 -8.16 11.48
C ALA A 42 10.89 -8.03 9.95
N VAL A 43 10.01 -7.18 9.39
CA VAL A 43 9.93 -6.92 7.94
C VAL A 43 10.70 -5.68 7.49
N ALA A 44 11.52 -5.09 8.35
CA ALA A 44 12.17 -3.80 8.13
C ALA A 44 12.91 -3.72 6.78
N ASP A 45 13.71 -4.74 6.46
CA ASP A 45 14.53 -4.78 5.24
C ASP A 45 13.69 -4.79 3.95
N ARG A 46 12.44 -5.24 4.04
CA ARG A 46 11.49 -5.31 2.91
C ARG A 46 10.56 -4.11 2.86
N LEU A 47 10.12 -3.62 4.02
CA LEU A 47 9.22 -2.49 4.16
C LEU A 47 9.90 -1.15 3.86
N VAL A 48 11.06 -0.89 4.47
CA VAL A 48 11.71 0.43 4.41
C VAL A 48 11.99 0.86 2.96
N PRO A 49 12.47 0.00 2.05
CA PRO A 49 12.64 0.38 0.63
C PRO A 49 11.34 0.82 -0.07
N GLN A 50 10.18 0.39 0.43
CA GLN A 50 8.87 0.77 -0.09
C GLN A 50 8.40 2.14 0.41
N LEU A 51 8.89 2.58 1.58
CA LEU A 51 8.51 3.84 2.24
C LEU A 51 9.52 4.96 1.97
N ALA A 52 10.81 4.64 2.00
CA ALA A 52 11.89 5.61 2.00
C ALA A 52 11.87 6.49 0.75
N GLY A 53 12.07 7.79 0.96
CA GLY A 53 12.04 8.79 -0.09
C GLY A 53 10.64 9.13 -0.61
N ARG A 54 9.55 8.62 -0.01
CA ARG A 54 8.17 8.90 -0.45
C ARG A 54 7.39 9.66 0.62
N PRO A 55 6.59 10.68 0.24
CA PRO A 55 5.58 11.22 1.14
C PRO A 55 4.62 10.12 1.60
N LEU A 56 4.27 10.14 2.88
CA LEU A 56 3.45 9.13 3.54
C LEU A 56 2.11 9.68 4.01
N SER A 57 1.12 8.80 3.98
CA SER A 57 -0.08 8.90 4.80
C SER A 57 -0.11 7.71 5.76
N ILE A 58 -0.53 7.94 7.01
CA ILE A 58 -0.63 6.90 8.03
C ILE A 58 -2.09 6.73 8.47
N VAL A 59 -2.49 5.49 8.75
CA VAL A 59 -3.78 5.19 9.38
C VAL A 59 -3.53 4.79 10.81
N ARG A 60 -4.13 5.52 11.75
CA ARG A 60 -3.97 5.31 13.19
C ARG A 60 -5.24 4.70 13.78
N ALA A 61 -5.07 3.66 14.59
CA ALA A 61 -6.13 2.99 15.33
C ALA A 61 -5.76 2.97 16.83
N PRO A 62 -5.88 4.12 17.53
CA PRO A 62 -5.43 4.26 18.91
C PRO A 62 -6.22 3.40 19.89
N GLU A 63 -7.46 3.04 19.56
CA GLU A 63 -8.33 2.16 20.35
C GLU A 63 -8.36 0.72 19.83
N GLY A 64 -7.61 0.43 18.76
CA GLY A 64 -7.65 -0.85 18.04
C GLY A 64 -8.48 -0.76 16.75
N VAL A 65 -8.40 -1.79 15.91
CA VAL A 65 -8.97 -1.82 14.56
C VAL A 65 -10.49 -1.97 14.53
N ASP A 66 -11.10 -2.36 15.66
CA ASP A 66 -12.56 -2.40 15.84
C ASP A 66 -13.15 -1.01 16.14
N GLY A 67 -12.31 -0.04 16.51
CA GLY A 67 -12.70 1.33 16.84
C GLY A 67 -12.51 2.31 15.67
N GLU A 68 -12.55 3.61 15.97
CA GLU A 68 -12.33 4.64 14.97
C GLU A 68 -10.87 4.66 14.49
N SER A 69 -10.71 4.80 13.16
CA SER A 69 -9.43 4.93 12.50
C SER A 69 -9.26 6.33 11.91
N PHE A 70 -8.06 6.90 12.04
CA PHE A 70 -7.74 8.26 11.60
C PHE A 70 -6.73 8.23 10.46
N PHE A 71 -7.09 8.82 9.32
CA PHE A 71 -6.19 9.01 8.19
C PHE A 71 -5.42 10.33 8.37
N GLN A 72 -4.09 10.26 8.48
CA GLN A 72 -3.24 11.42 8.75
C GLN A 72 -2.14 11.56 7.68
N ARG A 73 -2.10 12.71 7.01
CA ARG A 73 -1.09 13.04 5.97
C ARG A 73 0.03 13.95 6.44
N HIS A 74 -0.23 14.68 7.52
CA HIS A 74 0.63 15.78 7.95
C HIS A 74 1.16 15.55 9.36
N CYS A 75 2.29 16.16 9.67
CA CYS A 75 2.89 16.09 10.99
C CYS A 75 1.98 16.81 12.00
N GLY A 76 1.30 16.05 12.86
CA GLY A 76 0.55 16.61 13.98
C GLY A 76 1.47 17.01 15.14
N ARG A 77 0.88 17.22 16.33
CA ARG A 77 1.63 17.52 17.58
C ARG A 77 2.37 16.32 18.19
N LEU A 78 2.30 15.15 17.55
CA LEU A 78 2.84 13.90 18.08
C LEU A 78 4.36 13.86 17.90
N LYS A 79 5.08 13.48 18.96
CA LYS A 79 6.54 13.39 18.94
C LYS A 79 6.99 12.13 18.20
N MET A 80 7.40 12.30 16.94
CA MET A 80 8.04 11.28 16.10
C MET A 80 9.34 11.86 15.53
N PRO A 81 10.41 11.98 16.34
CA PRO A 81 11.62 12.71 15.96
C PRO A 81 12.35 12.13 14.75
N HIS A 82 12.21 10.84 14.45
CA HIS A 82 12.80 10.21 13.26
C HIS A 82 11.89 10.29 12.02
N MET A 83 10.62 10.69 12.20
CA MET A 83 9.71 10.98 11.09
C MET A 83 10.13 12.29 10.43
N ARG A 84 10.54 12.22 9.17
CA ARG A 84 10.99 13.39 8.43
C ARG A 84 9.80 14.25 8.03
N ALA A 85 9.80 15.51 8.47
CA ALA A 85 8.90 16.53 7.92
C ALA A 85 9.45 17.06 6.60
N LEU A 86 8.65 17.00 5.54
CA LEU A 86 9.03 17.44 4.20
C LEU A 86 8.93 18.97 4.04
N PRO A 87 9.62 19.56 3.05
CA PRO A 87 9.53 20.98 2.75
C PRO A 87 8.08 21.45 2.57
N LYS A 88 7.75 22.60 3.17
CA LYS A 88 6.39 23.16 3.21
C LYS A 88 5.85 23.53 1.82
N ASN A 89 6.73 23.86 0.87
CA ASN A 89 6.35 24.18 -0.51
C ASN A 89 5.75 23.00 -1.29
N LEU A 90 5.91 21.75 -0.81
CA LEU A 90 5.27 20.59 -1.45
C LEU A 90 3.75 20.55 -1.20
N ASP A 91 3.28 21.17 -0.12
CA ASP A 91 1.86 21.32 0.23
C ASP A 91 1.63 22.65 1.00
N PRO A 92 1.64 23.80 0.28
CA PRO A 92 1.64 25.13 0.90
C PRO A 92 0.41 25.42 1.78
N GLU A 93 -0.73 24.79 1.50
CA GLU A 93 -1.99 25.05 2.19
C GLU A 93 -2.15 24.24 3.49
N HIS A 94 -1.38 23.17 3.68
CA HIS A 94 -1.55 22.24 4.82
C HIS A 94 -0.29 22.09 5.68
N ALA A 95 -0.38 21.46 6.85
CA ALA A 95 0.82 21.16 7.64
C ALA A 95 1.85 20.34 6.83
N ARG A 96 3.11 20.26 7.28
CA ARG A 96 4.15 19.56 6.50
C ARG A 96 3.79 18.09 6.31
N LEU A 97 3.94 17.59 5.07
CA LEU A 97 3.89 16.17 4.76
C LEU A 97 4.98 15.42 5.53
N ILE A 98 4.77 14.12 5.74
CA ILE A 98 5.68 13.25 6.50
C ILE A 98 6.31 12.17 5.61
N GLN A 99 7.48 11.67 6.00
CA GLN A 99 8.20 10.60 5.33
C GLN A 99 8.97 9.76 6.36
N ALA A 100 8.92 8.43 6.23
CA ALA A 100 9.68 7.50 7.05
C ALA A 100 10.78 6.87 6.19
N ASP A 101 12.03 7.25 6.48
CA ASP A 101 13.22 6.80 5.73
C ASP A 101 13.95 5.63 6.40
N ASN A 102 13.51 5.21 7.59
CA ASN A 102 14.12 4.14 8.37
C ASN A 102 13.08 3.46 9.27
N ILE A 103 13.46 2.30 9.81
CA ILE A 103 12.58 1.50 10.66
C ILE A 103 12.21 2.22 11.97
N THR A 104 13.13 2.99 12.57
CA THR A 104 12.85 3.72 13.82
C THR A 104 11.67 4.70 13.65
N ALA A 105 11.59 5.42 12.54
CA ALA A 105 10.46 6.30 12.22
C ALA A 105 9.12 5.53 12.09
N VAL A 106 9.15 4.32 11.54
CA VAL A 106 7.98 3.43 11.45
C VAL A 106 7.54 2.99 12.85
N ILE A 107 8.47 2.53 13.69
CA ILE A 107 8.15 2.09 15.05
C ILE A 107 7.66 3.25 15.93
N GLU A 108 8.20 4.46 15.75
CA GLU A 108 7.66 5.66 16.39
C GLU A 108 6.20 5.92 16.00
N ALA A 109 5.86 5.78 14.72
CA ALA A 109 4.48 5.92 14.28
C ALA A 109 3.57 4.83 14.90
N VAL A 110 4.02 3.57 14.95
CA VAL A 110 3.31 2.47 15.60
C VAL A 110 3.12 2.72 17.10
N GLN A 111 4.16 3.22 17.78
CA GLN A 111 4.09 3.66 19.17
C GLN A 111 3.00 4.73 19.36
N MET A 112 2.79 5.59 18.37
CA MET A 112 1.73 6.61 18.33
C MET A 112 0.40 6.09 17.76
N GLY A 113 0.25 4.78 17.56
CA GLY A 113 -1.01 4.12 17.19
C GLY A 113 -1.21 3.90 15.68
N THR A 114 -0.19 4.13 14.85
CA THR A 114 -0.25 3.80 13.42
C THR A 114 -0.32 2.29 13.20
N VAL A 115 -1.21 1.87 12.31
CA VAL A 115 -1.35 0.49 11.84
C VAL A 115 -1.01 0.39 10.35
N GLU A 116 -1.47 1.32 9.50
CA GLU A 116 -1.19 1.28 8.05
C GLU A 116 -0.25 2.41 7.61
N PHE A 117 0.61 2.11 6.63
CA PHE A 117 1.46 3.06 5.93
C PHE A 117 1.11 3.08 4.45
N HIS A 118 0.83 4.28 3.93
CA HIS A 118 0.48 4.50 2.54
C HIS A 118 1.49 5.46 1.92
N THR A 119 1.88 5.21 0.68
CA THR A 119 2.90 5.99 -0.02
C THR A 119 2.32 6.67 -1.25
N TRP A 120 2.79 7.87 -1.53
CA TRP A 120 2.53 8.54 -2.81
C TRP A 120 3.22 7.79 -3.96
N ASN A 121 2.69 7.97 -5.17
CA ASN A 121 3.28 7.43 -6.41
C ASN A 121 4.45 8.27 -6.95
N ALA A 122 5.05 9.11 -6.11
CA ALA A 122 6.25 9.89 -6.41
C ALA A 122 7.19 9.91 -5.21
N ARG A 123 8.47 10.19 -5.47
CA ARG A 123 9.47 10.47 -4.43
C ARG A 123 9.55 11.96 -4.12
N SER A 124 9.85 12.29 -2.87
CA SER A 124 9.79 13.66 -2.34
C SER A 124 10.85 14.62 -2.92
N ASP A 125 11.95 14.09 -3.44
CA ASP A 125 13.03 14.84 -4.11
C ASP A 125 12.62 15.41 -5.48
N ARG A 126 11.57 14.85 -6.12
CA ARG A 126 10.98 15.36 -7.37
C ARG A 126 9.53 14.89 -7.43
N VAL A 127 8.71 15.45 -6.55
CA VAL A 127 7.34 15.00 -6.28
C VAL A 127 6.39 15.22 -7.46
N GLU A 128 6.68 16.18 -8.34
CA GLU A 128 5.87 16.46 -9.54
C GLU A 128 6.12 15.48 -10.70
N ARG A 129 6.97 14.47 -10.48
CA ARG A 129 7.28 13.43 -11.46
C ARG A 129 7.04 12.06 -10.82
N PRO A 130 5.81 11.51 -10.91
CA PRO A 130 5.53 10.17 -10.42
C PRO A 130 6.49 9.14 -11.03
N ASP A 131 6.84 8.15 -10.22
CA ASP A 131 7.74 7.05 -10.58
C ASP A 131 7.02 5.71 -10.65
N ARG A 132 5.69 5.72 -10.55
CA ARG A 132 4.82 4.56 -10.75
C ARG A 132 3.37 4.96 -11.03
N VAL A 133 2.63 4.03 -11.62
CA VAL A 133 1.17 4.02 -11.70
C VAL A 133 0.66 2.79 -10.96
N ILE A 134 -0.51 2.91 -10.32
CA ILE A 134 -1.17 1.82 -9.60
C ILE A 134 -2.59 1.66 -10.13
N PHE A 135 -2.97 0.43 -10.39
CA PHE A 135 -4.35 0.00 -10.58
C PHE A 135 -4.79 -0.76 -9.33
N ASP A 136 -5.82 -0.26 -8.64
CA ASP A 136 -6.39 -0.89 -7.45
C ASP A 136 -7.70 -1.58 -7.84
N LEU A 137 -7.71 -2.92 -7.88
CA LEU A 137 -8.85 -3.71 -8.34
C LEU A 137 -9.80 -3.92 -7.16
N ASP A 138 -10.88 -3.14 -7.14
CA ASP A 138 -11.88 -3.12 -6.08
C ASP A 138 -13.15 -3.89 -6.48
N PRO A 139 -13.37 -5.10 -5.96
CA PRO A 139 -14.52 -5.92 -6.35
C PRO A 139 -15.82 -5.50 -5.65
N ASP A 140 -16.95 -5.91 -6.23
CA ASP A 140 -18.17 -6.15 -5.46
C ASP A 140 -17.88 -7.17 -4.34
N PRO A 141 -18.28 -6.91 -3.08
CA PRO A 141 -18.14 -7.85 -1.98
C PRO A 141 -18.67 -9.28 -2.24
N ALA A 142 -19.68 -9.43 -3.08
CA ALA A 142 -20.34 -10.70 -3.40
C ALA A 142 -19.70 -11.44 -4.59
N LEU A 143 -18.71 -10.85 -5.25
CA LEU A 143 -18.08 -11.45 -6.42
C LEU A 143 -17.18 -12.63 -6.02
N PRO A 144 -17.21 -13.77 -6.75
CA PRO A 144 -16.29 -14.86 -6.48
C PRO A 144 -14.83 -14.41 -6.74
N TRP A 145 -13.89 -14.98 -5.98
CA TRP A 145 -12.48 -14.63 -6.10
C TRP A 145 -11.89 -14.93 -7.49
N SER A 146 -12.42 -15.93 -8.21
CA SER A 146 -12.03 -16.22 -9.59
C SER A 146 -12.16 -15.00 -10.51
N SER A 147 -13.18 -14.15 -10.30
CA SER A 147 -13.35 -12.90 -11.05
C SER A 147 -12.24 -11.88 -10.75
N MET A 148 -11.70 -11.88 -9.52
CA MET A 148 -10.54 -11.04 -9.17
C MET A 148 -9.28 -11.51 -9.90
N VAL A 149 -9.06 -12.82 -9.97
CA VAL A 149 -7.95 -13.41 -10.72
C VAL A 149 -8.07 -13.03 -12.20
N GLU A 150 -9.22 -13.27 -12.81
CA GLU A 150 -9.51 -12.96 -14.22
C GLU A 150 -9.29 -11.47 -14.54
N ALA A 151 -9.84 -10.56 -13.72
CA ALA A 151 -9.64 -9.12 -13.94
C ALA A 151 -8.18 -8.68 -13.77
N THR A 152 -7.45 -9.32 -12.85
CA THR A 152 -6.01 -9.07 -12.67
C THR A 152 -5.23 -9.56 -13.89
N GLU A 153 -5.55 -10.73 -14.44
CA GLU A 153 -4.93 -11.28 -15.65
C GLU A 153 -5.21 -10.40 -16.88
N LEU A 154 -6.44 -9.96 -17.09
CA LEU A 154 -6.80 -9.02 -18.17
C LEU A 154 -6.01 -7.71 -18.05
N THR A 155 -5.88 -7.18 -16.83
CA THR A 155 -5.08 -5.97 -16.57
C THR A 155 -3.61 -6.20 -16.93
N LEU A 156 -3.03 -7.34 -16.55
CA LEU A 156 -1.64 -7.68 -16.86
C LEU A 156 -1.42 -7.90 -18.35
N GLN A 157 -2.34 -8.59 -19.02
CA GLN A 157 -2.27 -8.83 -20.46
C GLN A 157 -2.27 -7.52 -21.25
N LEU A 158 -3.17 -6.59 -20.91
CA LEU A 158 -3.19 -5.28 -21.55
C LEU A 158 -1.88 -4.50 -21.30
N LEU A 159 -1.29 -4.61 -20.11
CA LEU A 159 -0.01 -3.97 -19.81
C LEU A 159 1.15 -4.61 -20.60
N ASP A 160 1.14 -5.93 -20.78
CA ASP A 160 2.11 -6.64 -21.63
C ASP A 160 2.01 -6.19 -23.09
N ASP A 161 0.80 -6.08 -23.63
CA ASP A 161 0.54 -5.63 -25.00
C ASP A 161 1.04 -4.19 -25.22
N LEU A 162 0.99 -3.37 -24.16
CA LEU A 162 1.56 -2.03 -24.13
C LEU A 162 3.08 -2.01 -23.92
N GLY A 163 3.68 -3.15 -23.58
CA GLY A 163 5.12 -3.31 -23.33
C GLY A 163 5.56 -2.79 -21.97
N LEU A 164 4.69 -2.82 -20.97
CA LEU A 164 4.96 -2.35 -19.61
C LEU A 164 5.08 -3.52 -18.65
N GLN A 165 6.18 -3.56 -17.90
CA GLN A 165 6.32 -4.49 -16.79
C GLN A 165 5.48 -4.02 -15.61
N ALA A 166 4.74 -4.96 -15.01
CA ALA A 166 3.88 -4.72 -13.87
C ALA A 166 4.23 -5.67 -12.72
N PHE A 167 3.94 -5.23 -11.50
CA PHE A 167 4.25 -5.94 -10.27
C PHE A 167 2.99 -6.06 -9.42
N LEU A 168 2.76 -7.24 -8.85
CA LEU A 168 1.53 -7.54 -8.13
C LEU A 168 1.75 -7.49 -6.64
N LYS A 169 0.72 -7.05 -5.91
CA LYS A 169 0.60 -7.32 -4.48
C LYS A 169 -0.85 -7.49 -4.09
N THR A 170 -1.13 -8.37 -3.15
CA THR A 170 -2.45 -8.38 -2.50
C THR A 170 -2.67 -7.06 -1.77
N SER A 171 -3.91 -6.61 -1.67
CA SER A 171 -4.22 -5.39 -0.90
C SER A 171 -4.20 -5.62 0.61
N GLY A 172 -4.31 -6.85 1.10
CA GLY A 172 -4.67 -7.15 2.49
C GLY A 172 -6.14 -6.85 2.81
N GLY A 173 -6.94 -6.48 1.81
CA GLY A 173 -8.38 -6.28 1.89
C GLY A 173 -9.08 -7.31 0.99
N ARG A 174 -9.83 -6.84 0.00
CA ARG A 174 -10.57 -7.70 -0.95
C ARG A 174 -10.00 -7.72 -2.36
N GLY A 175 -9.09 -6.80 -2.66
CA GLY A 175 -8.60 -6.54 -4.02
C GLY A 175 -7.13 -6.85 -4.24
N MET A 176 -6.70 -6.70 -5.49
CA MET A 176 -5.31 -6.76 -5.92
C MET A 176 -4.81 -5.36 -6.30
N HIS A 177 -3.53 -5.10 -6.08
CA HIS A 177 -2.87 -3.93 -6.66
C HIS A 177 -1.91 -4.36 -7.77
N VAL A 178 -2.06 -3.74 -8.94
CA VAL A 178 -1.10 -3.84 -10.05
C VAL A 178 -0.28 -2.56 -10.09
N VAL A 179 1.04 -2.68 -9.97
CA VAL A 179 1.97 -1.54 -9.85
C VAL A 179 2.90 -1.52 -11.06
N VAL A 180 2.89 -0.42 -11.80
CA VAL A 180 3.71 -0.21 -12.99
C VAL A 180 4.76 0.86 -12.68
N PRO A 181 6.05 0.51 -12.46
CA PRO A 181 7.10 1.51 -12.27
C PRO A 181 7.29 2.35 -13.53
N LEU A 182 7.65 3.62 -13.38
CA LEU A 182 7.89 4.55 -14.48
C LEU A 182 9.17 5.35 -14.23
N ASP A 183 9.86 5.68 -15.31
CA ASP A 183 10.85 6.74 -15.32
C ASP A 183 10.18 8.07 -14.94
N ARG A 184 10.87 8.87 -14.11
CA ARG A 184 10.40 10.17 -13.58
C ARG A 184 10.44 11.29 -14.61
N ARG A 185 9.84 11.05 -15.78
CA ARG A 185 9.80 11.93 -16.95
C ARG A 185 8.41 12.52 -17.19
N HIS A 186 7.37 11.88 -16.64
CA HIS A 186 5.97 12.26 -16.82
C HIS A 186 5.48 13.09 -15.63
N ASP A 187 4.49 13.95 -15.84
CA ASP A 187 3.77 14.63 -14.76
C ASP A 187 2.59 13.78 -14.25
N TRP A 188 1.91 14.28 -13.23
CA TRP A 188 0.74 13.63 -12.63
C TRP A 188 -0.43 13.49 -13.58
N ASP A 189 -0.68 14.48 -14.44
CA ASP A 189 -1.83 14.48 -15.35
C ASP A 189 -1.68 13.39 -16.40
N LEU A 190 -0.50 13.27 -17.02
CA LEU A 190 -0.24 12.21 -17.99
C LEU A 190 -0.30 10.82 -17.35
N ALA A 191 0.28 10.64 -16.15
CA ALA A 191 0.24 9.36 -15.45
C ALA A 191 -1.21 8.95 -15.08
N ARG A 192 -2.01 9.91 -14.61
CA ARG A 192 -3.43 9.70 -14.30
C ARG A 192 -4.25 9.40 -15.55
N GLN A 193 -4.04 10.15 -16.63
CA GLN A 193 -4.75 9.96 -17.89
C GLN A 193 -4.45 8.58 -18.48
N PHE A 194 -3.19 8.17 -18.48
CA PHE A 194 -2.79 6.81 -18.87
C PHE A 194 -3.53 5.75 -18.05
N ALA A 195 -3.53 5.85 -16.72
CA ALA A 195 -4.22 4.89 -15.86
C ALA A 195 -5.73 4.84 -16.16
N ARG A 196 -6.35 6.01 -16.35
CA ARG A 196 -7.77 6.13 -16.72
C ARG A 196 -8.06 5.44 -18.05
N SER A 197 -7.25 5.69 -19.09
CA SER A 197 -7.48 5.11 -20.42
C SER A 197 -7.27 3.59 -20.43
N VAL A 198 -6.36 3.06 -19.62
CA VAL A 198 -6.25 1.60 -19.40
C VAL A 198 -7.52 1.05 -18.77
N THR A 199 -8.02 1.67 -17.70
CA THR A 199 -9.30 1.27 -17.06
C THR A 199 -10.48 1.34 -18.03
N GLU A 200 -10.61 2.43 -18.80
CA GLU A 200 -11.69 2.61 -19.79
C GLU A 200 -11.63 1.55 -20.90
N ARG A 201 -10.42 1.16 -21.34
CA ARG A 201 -10.25 0.09 -22.32
C ARG A 201 -10.64 -1.28 -21.75
N LEU A 202 -10.18 -1.61 -20.53
CA LEU A 202 -10.57 -2.84 -19.85
C LEU A 202 -12.10 -2.94 -19.68
N ALA A 203 -12.75 -1.84 -19.29
CA ALA A 203 -14.21 -1.80 -19.14
C ALA A 203 -14.96 -1.94 -20.48
N ARG A 204 -14.34 -1.56 -21.61
CA ARG A 204 -14.90 -1.76 -22.95
C ARG A 204 -14.73 -3.19 -23.45
N GLU A 205 -13.58 -3.80 -23.17
CA GLU A 205 -13.21 -5.15 -23.61
C GLU A 205 -13.87 -6.25 -22.75
N ALA A 206 -14.14 -5.98 -21.46
CA ALA A 206 -14.79 -6.91 -20.52
C ALA A 206 -15.87 -6.22 -19.65
N PRO A 207 -16.94 -5.65 -20.25
CA PRO A 207 -17.95 -4.85 -19.53
C PRO A 207 -18.80 -5.62 -18.51
N GLU A 208 -18.86 -6.95 -18.65
CA GLU A 208 -19.49 -7.89 -17.71
C GLU A 208 -18.68 -8.10 -16.44
N LEU A 209 -17.37 -7.81 -16.46
CA LEU A 209 -16.46 -8.03 -15.35
C LEU A 209 -15.90 -6.73 -14.76
N ILE A 210 -15.59 -5.74 -15.60
CA ILE A 210 -14.88 -4.52 -15.22
C ILE A 210 -15.74 -3.28 -15.45
N VAL A 211 -15.64 -2.32 -14.53
CA VAL A 211 -16.20 -0.98 -14.66
C VAL A 211 -15.15 0.10 -14.47
N ASP A 212 -15.37 1.25 -15.10
CA ASP A 212 -14.51 2.44 -15.07
C ASP A 212 -15.05 3.56 -14.17
N LYS A 213 -16.22 3.35 -13.57
CA LYS A 213 -16.93 4.35 -12.77
C LYS A 213 -16.89 4.02 -11.28
N MET A 214 -16.41 4.98 -10.49
CA MET A 214 -16.35 4.88 -9.03
C MET A 214 -17.75 4.77 -8.40
N GLY A 215 -17.86 4.01 -7.32
CA GLY A 215 -19.04 3.95 -6.46
C GLY A 215 -19.62 2.52 -6.38
N PRO A 216 -20.04 2.03 -5.20
CA PRO A 216 -20.55 0.66 -5.05
C PRO A 216 -21.69 0.32 -6.01
N GLN A 217 -22.62 1.25 -6.22
CA GLN A 217 -23.76 1.06 -7.13
C GLN A 217 -23.36 0.85 -8.60
N ASN A 218 -22.17 1.31 -9.02
CA ASN A 218 -21.73 1.19 -10.41
C ASN A 218 -21.05 -0.17 -10.68
N ARG A 219 -20.60 -0.86 -9.63
CA ARG A 219 -19.84 -2.11 -9.73
C ARG A 219 -20.58 -3.34 -9.20
N VAL A 220 -21.91 -3.30 -9.13
CA VAL A 220 -22.68 -4.48 -8.67
C VAL A 220 -22.35 -5.67 -9.57
N GLY A 221 -21.87 -6.76 -8.98
CA GLY A 221 -21.42 -7.97 -9.70
C GLY A 221 -20.16 -7.77 -10.56
N ARG A 222 -19.37 -6.71 -10.33
CA ARG A 222 -18.21 -6.33 -11.16
C ARG A 222 -17.04 -5.80 -10.33
N ILE A 223 -15.93 -5.51 -11.00
CA ILE A 223 -14.70 -4.97 -10.41
C ILE A 223 -14.48 -3.55 -10.93
N PHE A 224 -14.30 -2.60 -10.02
CA PHE A 224 -13.82 -1.28 -10.38
C PHE A 224 -12.29 -1.30 -10.41
N VAL A 225 -11.68 -1.00 -11.55
CA VAL A 225 -10.22 -0.82 -11.65
C VAL A 225 -9.91 0.65 -11.31
N ASP A 226 -9.69 0.91 -10.03
CA ASP A 226 -9.50 2.26 -9.48
C ASP A 226 -8.18 2.88 -9.94
N TYR A 227 -8.29 3.87 -10.83
CA TYR A 227 -7.19 4.71 -11.31
C TYR A 227 -7.00 5.99 -10.48
N LEU A 228 -7.88 6.30 -9.52
CA LEU A 228 -7.87 7.56 -8.77
C LEU A 228 -6.70 7.65 -7.79
N ARG A 229 -6.05 6.52 -7.50
CA ARG A 229 -4.79 6.44 -6.72
C ARG A 229 -3.61 7.14 -7.40
N ASN A 230 -3.75 7.50 -8.67
CA ASN A 230 -2.71 8.16 -9.47
C ASN A 230 -2.83 9.69 -9.50
N GLN A 231 -3.68 10.27 -8.67
CA GLN A 231 -3.74 11.72 -8.49
C GLN A 231 -2.65 12.22 -7.53
N ARG A 232 -2.15 13.43 -7.74
CA ARG A 232 -1.21 14.07 -6.81
C ARG A 232 -1.82 14.10 -5.40
N GLY A 233 -1.09 13.60 -4.42
CA GLY A 233 -1.57 13.53 -3.03
C GLY A 233 -2.40 12.29 -2.68
N ALA A 234 -2.79 11.48 -3.65
CA ALA A 234 -3.33 10.15 -3.37
C ALA A 234 -2.20 9.22 -2.93
N SER A 235 -2.58 8.16 -2.20
CA SER A 235 -1.64 7.17 -1.70
C SER A 235 -2.25 5.78 -1.70
N THR A 236 -1.37 4.77 -1.80
CA THR A 236 -1.72 3.36 -1.74
C THR A 236 -0.95 2.70 -0.61
N VAL A 237 -1.57 1.72 0.06
CA VAL A 237 -0.92 0.94 1.11
C VAL A 237 0.40 0.35 0.60
N ALA A 238 1.47 0.55 1.36
CA ALA A 238 2.79 0.05 1.00
C ALA A 238 2.82 -1.48 1.03
N ALA A 239 3.65 -2.09 0.18
CA ALA A 239 3.98 -3.50 0.33
C ALA A 239 4.57 -3.74 1.73
N TYR A 240 4.16 -4.84 2.37
CA TYR A 240 4.46 -5.23 3.75
C TYR A 240 3.85 -4.33 4.84
N SER A 241 2.97 -3.38 4.49
CA SER A 241 2.16 -2.69 5.48
C SER A 241 0.96 -3.54 5.90
N VAL A 242 0.66 -3.49 7.19
CA VAL A 242 -0.56 -4.05 7.80
C VAL A 242 -1.78 -3.24 7.39
N ARG A 243 -2.95 -3.87 7.43
CA ARG A 243 -4.28 -3.27 7.28
C ARG A 243 -4.96 -3.14 8.64
N ALA A 244 -5.57 -1.98 8.89
CA ALA A 244 -6.36 -1.68 10.09
C ALA A 244 -7.75 -2.32 9.98
N ARG A 245 -7.78 -3.65 9.94
CA ARG A 245 -8.97 -4.50 9.83
C ARG A 245 -8.80 -5.71 10.74
N PRO A 246 -9.90 -6.36 11.18
CA PRO A 246 -9.83 -7.60 11.92
C PRO A 246 -8.93 -8.63 11.22
N GLY A 247 -8.05 -9.28 11.97
CA GLY A 247 -7.06 -10.21 11.46
C GLY A 247 -5.72 -9.59 11.04
N LEU A 248 -5.59 -8.26 10.99
CA LEU A 248 -4.33 -7.54 10.69
C LEU A 248 -3.62 -8.07 9.42
N ALA A 249 -4.40 -8.23 8.36
CA ALA A 249 -3.88 -8.67 7.07
C ALA A 249 -2.80 -7.71 6.53
N VAL A 250 -1.92 -8.23 5.69
CA VAL A 250 -0.76 -7.53 5.13
C VAL A 250 -0.91 -7.41 3.62
N SER A 251 -0.50 -6.27 3.05
CA SER A 251 -0.35 -6.14 1.60
C SER A 251 0.95 -6.82 1.15
N VAL A 252 0.86 -7.96 0.47
CA VAL A 252 2.05 -8.81 0.19
C VAL A 252 2.36 -8.84 -1.31
N PRO A 253 3.59 -8.51 -1.72
CA PRO A 253 4.09 -8.77 -3.07
C PRO A 253 3.94 -10.24 -3.49
N VAL A 254 3.46 -10.44 -4.71
CA VAL A 254 3.27 -11.76 -5.31
C VAL A 254 3.85 -11.80 -6.71
N GLU A 255 4.33 -12.98 -7.11
CA GLU A 255 4.73 -13.28 -8.48
C GLU A 255 3.48 -13.39 -9.36
N ARG A 256 3.65 -13.25 -10.68
CA ARG A 256 2.53 -13.41 -11.61
C ARG A 256 2.05 -14.86 -11.66
N GLU A 257 2.96 -15.82 -11.56
CA GLU A 257 2.70 -17.26 -11.71
C GLU A 257 1.89 -17.85 -10.55
N GLU A 258 1.87 -17.18 -9.38
CA GLU A 258 1.07 -17.63 -8.23
C GLU A 258 -0.32 -17.00 -8.17
N LEU A 259 -0.64 -16.05 -9.06
CA LEU A 259 -1.92 -15.34 -9.07
C LEU A 259 -3.12 -16.31 -9.11
N ALA A 260 -3.07 -17.31 -9.99
CA ALA A 260 -4.12 -18.33 -10.13
C ALA A 260 -4.27 -19.25 -8.90
N GLN A 261 -3.27 -19.28 -8.01
CA GLN A 261 -3.28 -20.08 -6.77
C GLN A 261 -3.73 -19.27 -5.55
N LEU A 262 -3.89 -17.95 -5.68
CA LEU A 262 -4.43 -17.13 -4.61
C LEU A 262 -5.92 -17.44 -4.43
N GLU A 263 -6.36 -17.47 -3.18
CA GLU A 263 -7.77 -17.71 -2.82
C GLU A 263 -8.47 -16.45 -2.27
N ARG A 264 -7.68 -15.47 -1.81
CA ARG A 264 -8.14 -14.20 -1.22
C ARG A 264 -7.00 -13.20 -1.05
N ALA A 265 -7.33 -11.92 -1.01
CA ALA A 265 -6.37 -10.81 -0.87
C ALA A 265 -5.85 -10.59 0.57
N ASP A 266 -6.50 -11.16 1.58
CA ASP A 266 -6.16 -11.01 3.01
C ASP A 266 -5.58 -12.29 3.63
N ARG A 267 -5.00 -13.18 2.79
CA ARG A 267 -4.44 -14.47 3.21
C ARG A 267 -3.32 -14.34 4.25
N TRP A 268 -2.47 -13.32 4.09
CA TRP A 268 -1.32 -13.10 4.96
C TRP A 268 -1.61 -12.01 5.97
N ASN A 269 -1.17 -12.24 7.20
CA ASN A 269 -1.29 -11.33 8.33
C ASN A 269 0.00 -11.33 9.14
N ILE A 270 0.04 -10.50 10.18
CA ILE A 270 1.25 -10.36 11.02
C ILE A 270 1.72 -11.66 11.69
N GLY A 271 0.83 -12.65 11.85
CA GLY A 271 1.12 -13.91 12.53
C GLY A 271 1.56 -15.06 11.61
N ASN A 272 1.46 -14.91 10.28
CA ASN A 272 1.84 -15.98 9.33
C ASN A 272 2.72 -15.50 8.16
N LEU A 273 3.04 -14.20 8.09
CA LEU A 273 3.83 -13.67 6.98
C LEU A 273 5.26 -14.23 6.98
N ASP A 274 5.84 -14.53 8.14
CA ASP A 274 7.18 -15.10 8.25
C ASP A 274 7.29 -16.47 7.56
N GLU A 275 6.25 -17.31 7.65
CA GLU A 275 6.18 -18.59 6.94
C GLU A 275 6.23 -18.38 5.43
N ARG A 276 5.45 -17.40 4.93
CA ARG A 276 5.47 -17.00 3.52
C ARG A 276 6.86 -16.53 3.11
N LEU A 277 7.48 -15.65 3.88
CA LEU A 277 8.80 -15.10 3.56
C LEU A 277 9.89 -16.18 3.54
N ARG A 278 9.81 -17.18 4.42
CA ARG A 278 10.73 -18.33 4.45
C ARG A 278 10.51 -19.30 3.27
N ALA A 279 9.27 -19.42 2.79
CA ALA A 279 8.93 -20.27 1.66
C ALA A 279 9.30 -19.67 0.29
N LEU A 280 9.52 -18.35 0.21
CA LEU A 280 9.89 -17.68 -1.03
C LEU A 280 11.31 -18.07 -1.48
N ARG A 281 11.44 -18.52 -2.73
CA ARG A 281 12.75 -18.75 -3.38
C ARG A 281 13.47 -17.43 -3.69
N SER A 282 12.71 -16.39 -3.99
CA SER A 282 13.17 -15.05 -4.34
C SER A 282 12.12 -14.01 -3.96
N ASP A 283 12.52 -12.74 -3.89
CA ASP A 283 11.59 -11.63 -3.72
C ASP A 283 10.79 -11.40 -5.03
N PRO A 284 9.45 -11.45 -5.01
CA PRO A 284 8.62 -11.19 -6.20
C PRO A 284 8.86 -9.82 -6.85
N TRP A 285 9.36 -8.87 -6.07
CA TRP A 285 9.66 -7.52 -6.55
C TRP A 285 11.17 -7.27 -6.71
N ALA A 286 12.02 -8.30 -6.73
CA ALA A 286 13.47 -8.16 -6.86
C ALA A 286 13.89 -7.29 -8.05
N ARG A 287 13.14 -7.34 -9.16
CA ARG A 287 13.42 -6.57 -10.39
C ARG A 287 12.81 -5.16 -10.40
N TYR A 288 11.95 -4.81 -9.44
CA TYR A 288 11.19 -3.55 -9.43
C TYR A 288 12.08 -2.31 -9.61
N GLY A 289 13.17 -2.22 -8.84
CA GLY A 289 14.08 -1.07 -8.89
C GLY A 289 14.93 -0.98 -10.17
N ALA A 290 15.04 -2.08 -10.93
CA ALA A 290 15.83 -2.15 -12.16
C ALA A 290 15.03 -1.78 -13.42
N VAL A 291 13.69 -1.81 -13.36
CA VAL A 291 12.84 -1.49 -14.51
C VAL A 291 13.02 -0.03 -14.92
N ARG A 292 13.20 0.20 -16.22
CA ARG A 292 13.25 1.52 -16.86
C ARG A 292 12.27 1.52 -18.01
N GLN A 293 11.16 2.24 -17.85
CA GLN A 293 10.08 2.31 -18.83
C GLN A 293 9.34 3.64 -18.70
N GLY A 294 8.70 4.08 -19.78
CA GLY A 294 7.98 5.35 -19.81
C GLY A 294 6.79 5.30 -20.75
N LEU A 295 5.91 6.28 -20.59
CA LEU A 295 4.70 6.44 -21.38
C LEU A 295 5.05 7.12 -22.71
N THR A 296 5.51 6.33 -23.68
CA THR A 296 5.90 6.83 -25.01
C THR A 296 4.67 7.17 -25.86
N GLN A 297 4.85 8.04 -26.86
CA GLN A 297 3.79 8.37 -27.82
C GLN A 297 3.27 7.14 -28.57
N ALA A 298 4.16 6.19 -28.92
CA ALA A 298 3.76 4.95 -29.58
C ALA A 298 2.91 4.05 -28.67
N LEU A 299 3.19 4.04 -27.36
CA LEU A 299 2.38 3.35 -26.37
C LEU A 299 0.99 3.99 -26.24
N LEU A 300 0.92 5.31 -26.07
CA LEU A 300 -0.36 6.02 -25.92
C LEU A 300 -1.25 5.83 -27.16
N LYS A 301 -0.68 5.89 -28.36
CA LYS A 301 -1.41 5.61 -29.61
C LYS A 301 -1.93 4.16 -29.70
N ARG A 302 -1.22 3.18 -29.13
CA ARG A 302 -1.71 1.78 -29.08
C ARG A 302 -2.87 1.65 -28.09
N LEU A 303 -2.84 2.41 -27.01
CA LEU A 303 -3.92 2.43 -26.02
C LEU A 303 -5.20 3.03 -26.60
N GLU A 304 -5.11 4.08 -27.42
CA GLU A 304 -6.25 4.74 -28.06
C GLU A 304 -6.92 3.90 -29.17
N LYS A 305 -6.20 2.96 -29.78
CA LYS A 305 -6.66 2.18 -30.94
C LYS A 305 -7.48 0.94 -30.58
N GLY A 306 -7.46 0.50 -29.32
CA GLY A 306 -8.34 -0.55 -28.78
C GLY A 306 -9.58 0.06 -28.14
#